data_AF-A0AB35C8K4-F1
#
_entry.id   AF-A0AB35C8K4-F1
#
_cell.length_a   1.000
_cell.length_b   1.000
_cell.length_c   1.000
_cell.angle_alpha   90.00
_cell.angle_beta   90.00
_cell.angle_gamma   90.00
#
_symmetry.space_group_name_H-M   'P 1'
#
loop_
_entity.id
_entity.type
_entity.pdbx_description
1 polymer ?
#
loop_
_entity_poly.entity_id
_entity_poly.type
_entity_poly.pdbx_seq_one_letter_code
_entity_poly.pdbx_strand_id
1 'polypeptide(L)'
;MRTVLLLLLCCISSIAVADSLKEIELNRKETQMRPLSIMSEPAAYQTDAVINIRLPDASPYVTVSIVNEETGAQVYSMIYAGTNKIQINIENEPEGTYTLYLNIRGAEYTGYFTL
;
A
#
# COMPACT_ATOMS: atom_id res chain seq x y z
N MET A 1 -14.16 -23.70 -41.87
CA MET A 1 -14.10 -22.26 -41.54
C MET A 1 -14.61 -21.89 -40.14
N ARG A 2 -15.14 -22.82 -39.31
CA ARG A 2 -15.64 -22.50 -37.96
C ARG A 2 -14.57 -22.60 -36.86
N THR A 3 -13.56 -23.47 -37.03
CA THR A 3 -12.48 -23.71 -36.06
C THR A 3 -11.44 -22.60 -36.02
N VAL A 4 -11.16 -21.93 -37.16
CA VAL A 4 -10.21 -20.81 -37.23
C VAL A 4 -10.77 -19.57 -36.52
N LEU A 5 -12.09 -19.37 -36.57
CA LEU A 5 -12.76 -18.26 -35.88
C LEU A 5 -12.67 -18.41 -34.35
N LEU A 6 -12.82 -19.65 -33.84
CA LEU A 6 -12.68 -19.96 -32.41
C LEU A 6 -11.25 -19.75 -31.89
N LEU A 7 -10.23 -20.05 -32.70
CA LEU A 7 -8.83 -19.77 -32.36
C LEU A 7 -8.52 -18.26 -32.36
N LEU A 8 -9.14 -17.48 -33.26
CA LEU A 8 -8.97 -16.03 -33.29
C LEU A 8 -9.58 -15.33 -32.07
N LEU A 9 -10.70 -15.84 -31.54
CA LEU A 9 -11.34 -15.30 -30.34
C LEU A 9 -10.55 -15.56 -29.05
N CYS A 10 -9.73 -16.61 -29.00
CA CYS A 10 -8.92 -16.94 -27.82
C CYS A 10 -7.74 -15.96 -27.61
N CYS A 11 -7.29 -15.27 -28.66
CA CYS A 11 -6.18 -14.32 -28.57
C CYS A 11 -6.58 -12.95 -28.00
N ILE A 12 -7.89 -12.65 -27.93
CA ILE A 12 -8.39 -11.33 -27.49
C ILE A 12 -8.78 -11.31 -26.00
N SER A 13 -8.75 -12.46 -25.32
CA SER A 13 -9.00 -12.53 -23.87
C SER A 13 -7.79 -12.17 -23.02
N SER A 14 -6.69 -11.70 -23.62
CA SER A 14 -5.64 -11.00 -22.90
C SER A 14 -6.16 -9.60 -22.56
N ILE A 15 -7.06 -9.52 -21.58
CA ILE A 15 -7.31 -8.28 -20.88
C ILE A 15 -5.96 -7.92 -20.27
N ALA A 16 -5.24 -7.00 -20.90
CA ALA A 16 -4.16 -6.32 -20.23
C ALA A 16 -4.79 -5.67 -19.00
N VAL A 17 -4.61 -6.29 -17.83
CA VAL A 17 -4.85 -5.62 -16.56
C VAL A 17 -3.89 -4.45 -16.60
N ALA A 18 -4.41 -3.26 -16.86
CA ALA A 18 -3.63 -2.06 -16.68
C ALA A 18 -3.21 -2.07 -15.21
N ASP A 19 -1.91 -2.04 -14.92
CA ASP A 19 -1.35 -1.80 -13.59
C ASP A 19 -2.00 -0.53 -13.03
N SER A 20 -3.13 -0.69 -12.36
CA SER A 20 -3.89 0.44 -11.85
C SER A 20 -3.18 0.82 -10.56
N LEU A 21 -2.39 1.88 -10.62
CA LEU A 21 -1.91 2.54 -9.41
C LEU A 21 -3.14 2.96 -8.60
N LYS A 22 -3.35 2.32 -7.45
CA LYS A 22 -4.44 2.59 -6.51
C LYS A 22 -3.91 3.40 -5.35
N GLU A 23 -4.59 4.48 -5.00
CA GLU A 23 -4.28 5.22 -3.79
C GLU A 23 -4.78 4.45 -2.57
N ILE A 24 -3.97 4.40 -1.51
CA ILE A 24 -4.35 3.90 -0.20
C ILE A 24 -4.65 5.12 0.65
N GLU A 25 -5.92 5.33 0.98
CA GLU A 25 -6.35 6.45 1.81
C GLU A 25 -5.77 6.32 3.22
N LEU A 26 -4.91 7.27 3.59
CA LEU A 26 -4.26 7.30 4.90
C LEU A 26 -5.03 8.21 5.85
N ASN A 27 -5.65 7.61 6.85
CA ASN A 27 -6.34 8.31 7.91
C ASN A 27 -5.40 8.55 9.07
N ARG A 28 -5.17 9.81 9.42
CA ARG A 28 -4.41 10.17 10.62
C ARG A 28 -5.25 9.88 11.86
N LYS A 29 -4.70 9.12 12.80
CA LYS A 29 -5.34 8.89 14.08
C LYS A 29 -5.20 10.12 14.95
N GLU A 30 -6.32 10.71 15.35
CA GLU A 30 -6.30 11.79 16.33
C GLU A 30 -5.74 11.28 17.65
N THR A 31 -4.55 11.76 18.00
CA THR A 31 -3.98 11.59 19.32
C THR A 31 -3.84 12.99 19.91
N GLN A 32 -4.28 13.16 21.17
CA GLN A 32 -4.26 14.36 22.01
C GLN A 32 -3.68 15.63 21.37
N MET A 33 -4.41 16.75 21.41
CA MET A 33 -4.02 18.08 20.92
C MET A 33 -2.51 18.37 21.09
N ARG A 34 -1.73 18.00 20.07
CA ARG A 34 -0.34 18.41 19.91
C ARG A 34 -0.35 19.61 18.97
N PRO A 35 0.59 20.56 19.13
CA PRO A 35 0.78 21.60 18.13
C PRO A 35 0.85 20.94 16.75
N LEU A 36 -0.06 21.33 15.86
CA LEU A 36 -0.04 20.86 14.48
C LEU A 36 1.20 21.47 13.83
N SER A 37 2.29 20.69 13.75
CA SER A 37 3.33 20.99 12.79
C SER A 37 2.68 20.92 11.40
N ILE A 38 2.91 21.93 10.55
CA ILE A 38 2.47 21.92 9.15
C ILE A 38 3.37 20.95 8.39
N MET A 39 3.30 19.67 8.72
CA MET A 39 3.89 18.62 7.91
C MET A 39 2.87 18.25 6.84
N SER A 40 3.29 18.28 5.58
CA SER A 40 2.51 17.68 4.51
C SER A 40 2.26 16.20 4.84
N GLU A 41 1.09 15.69 4.52
CA GLU A 41 0.72 14.32 4.89
C GLU A 41 1.48 13.29 4.03
N PRO A 42 1.77 12.09 4.57
CA PRO A 42 2.27 10.99 3.75
C PRO A 42 1.23 10.56 2.72
N ALA A 43 1.68 9.94 1.63
CA ALA A 43 0.82 9.31 0.65
C ALA A 43 1.24 7.84 0.47
N ALA A 44 0.28 6.96 0.23
CA ALA A 44 0.54 5.55 -0.05
C ALA A 44 -0.20 5.11 -1.32
N TYR A 45 0.46 4.28 -2.12
CA TYR A 45 -0.07 3.76 -3.37
C TYR A 45 0.23 2.27 -3.52
N GLN A 46 -0.68 1.54 -4.12
CA GLN A 46 -0.55 0.13 -4.45
C GLN A 46 -0.44 -0.04 -5.96
N THR A 47 0.47 -0.91 -6.38
CA THR A 47 0.51 -1.48 -7.73
C THR A 47 0.75 -2.97 -7.56
N ASP A 48 -0.25 -3.78 -7.90
CA ASP A 48 -0.30 -5.21 -7.55
C ASP A 48 0.00 -5.45 -6.06
N ALA A 49 1.00 -6.27 -5.75
CA ALA A 49 1.44 -6.54 -4.38
C ALA A 49 2.53 -5.58 -3.87
N VAL A 50 2.79 -4.48 -4.60
CA VAL A 50 3.81 -3.49 -4.24
C VAL A 50 3.17 -2.25 -3.63
N ILE A 51 3.51 -1.98 -2.38
CA ILE A 51 3.08 -0.80 -1.63
C ILE A 51 4.20 0.24 -1.67
N ASN A 52 3.87 1.44 -2.16
CA ASN A 52 4.75 2.59 -2.29
C ASN A 52 4.30 3.69 -1.33
N ILE A 53 5.13 4.05 -0.35
CA ILE A 53 4.85 5.12 0.60
C ILE A 53 5.78 6.30 0.28
N ARG A 54 5.18 7.48 0.12
CA ARG A 54 5.87 8.76 -0.03
C ARG A 54 5.70 9.56 1.24
N LEU A 55 6.82 10.02 1.78
CA LEU A 55 6.87 10.91 2.92
C LEU A 55 7.17 12.32 2.42
N PRO A 56 6.65 13.36 3.08
CA PRO A 56 6.86 14.76 2.68
C PRO A 56 8.33 15.15 2.70
N ASP A 57 9.06 14.68 3.72
CA ASP A 57 10.48 14.91 3.96
C ASP A 57 11.15 13.61 4.34
N ALA A 58 12.49 13.57 4.27
CA ALA A 58 13.26 12.48 4.85
C ALA A 58 12.99 12.42 6.36
N SER A 59 12.25 11.40 6.79
CA SER A 59 11.95 11.22 8.21
C SER A 59 13.15 10.59 8.91
N PRO A 60 13.52 11.03 10.13
CA PRO A 60 14.57 10.37 10.91
C PRO A 60 14.20 8.90 11.18
N TYR A 61 12.92 8.63 11.47
CA TYR A 61 12.39 7.28 11.66
C TYR A 61 10.93 7.20 11.17
N VAL A 62 10.58 6.08 10.52
CA VAL A 62 9.20 5.67 10.23
C VAL A 62 9.05 4.20 10.56
N THR A 63 8.05 3.87 11.38
CA THR A 63 7.65 2.48 11.59
C THR A 63 6.53 2.16 10.59
N VAL A 64 6.68 1.06 9.87
CA VAL A 64 5.65 0.53 8.96
C VAL A 64 5.25 -0.86 9.44
N SER A 65 3.95 -1.13 9.49
CA SER A 65 3.40 -2.47 9.72
C SER A 65 2.26 -2.74 8.75
N ILE A 66 2.15 -3.98 8.26
CA ILE A 66 1.03 -4.45 7.44
C ILE A 66 0.44 -5.67 8.13
N VAL A 67 -0.88 -5.64 8.35
CA VAL A 67 -1.63 -6.69 9.03
C VAL A 67 -2.73 -7.19 8.10
N ASN A 68 -2.85 -8.51 7.97
CA ASN A 68 -3.98 -9.16 7.31
C ASN A 68 -5.21 -9.09 8.24
N GLU A 69 -6.31 -8.51 7.78
CA GLU A 69 -7.49 -8.23 8.64
C GLU A 69 -8.25 -9.51 9.03
N GLU A 70 -8.24 -10.53 8.18
CA GLU A 70 -8.95 -11.79 8.47
C GLU A 70 -8.25 -12.60 9.55
N THR A 71 -6.93 -12.73 9.43
CA THR A 71 -6.11 -13.59 10.30
C THR A 71 -5.50 -12.84 11.49
N GLY A 72 -5.44 -11.51 11.43
CA GLY A 72 -4.67 -10.67 12.36
C GLY A 72 -3.15 -10.84 12.23
N ALA A 73 -2.66 -11.57 11.23
CA ALA A 73 -1.24 -11.81 11.05
C ALA A 73 -0.52 -10.53 10.59
N GLN A 74 0.54 -10.16 11.29
CA GLN A 74 1.43 -9.09 10.86
C GLN A 74 2.39 -9.63 9.79
N VAL A 75 2.06 -9.40 8.52
CA VAL A 75 2.80 -9.91 7.36
C VAL A 75 4.05 -9.09 7.05
N TYR A 76 4.10 -7.83 7.51
CA TYR A 76 5.25 -6.97 7.34
C TYR A 76 5.48 -6.06 8.54
N SER A 77 6.74 -5.86 8.94
CA SER A 77 7.12 -4.81 9.89
C SER A 77 8.57 -4.40 9.74
N MET A 78 8.81 -3.10 9.57
CA MET A 78 10.15 -2.53 9.44
C MET A 78 10.20 -1.10 9.99
N ILE A 79 11.39 -0.68 10.41
CA ILE A 79 11.70 0.71 10.73
C ILE A 79 12.65 1.25 9.67
N TYR A 80 12.28 2.34 9.03
CA TYR A 80 13.09 3.05 8.06
C TYR A 80 13.66 4.33 8.65
N ALA A 81 14.87 4.69 8.26
CA ALA A 81 15.54 5.92 8.71
C ALA A 81 16.10 6.70 7.51
N GLY A 82 15.98 8.03 7.56
CA GLY A 82 16.61 8.93 6.58
C GLY A 82 16.09 8.82 5.14
N THR A 83 14.89 8.25 4.94
CA THR A 83 14.26 8.11 3.62
C THR A 83 12.96 8.90 3.55
N ASN A 84 12.60 9.31 2.33
CA ASN A 84 11.29 9.86 2.00
C ASN A 84 10.46 8.96 1.07
N LYS A 85 11.00 7.81 0.67
CA LYS A 85 10.33 6.82 -0.19
C LYS A 85 10.57 5.43 0.36
N ILE A 86 9.50 4.67 0.46
CA ILE A 86 9.52 3.27 0.93
C ILE A 86 8.75 2.44 -0.08
N GLN A 87 9.30 1.29 -0.45
CA GLN A 87 8.65 0.31 -1.29
C GLN A 87 8.68 -1.04 -0.59
N ILE A 88 7.55 -1.73 -0.58
CA ILE A 88 7.33 -2.99 0.13
C ILE A 88 6.64 -3.94 -0.85
N ASN A 89 7.17 -5.15 -1.02
CA ASN A 89 6.54 -6.20 -1.81
C ASN A 89 5.98 -7.27 -0.87
N ILE A 90 4.69 -7.61 -1.04
CA ILE A 90 3.96 -8.64 -0.30
C ILE A 90 3.33 -9.67 -1.24
N GLU A 91 3.94 -9.94 -2.40
CA GLU A 91 3.43 -10.85 -3.45
C GLU A 91 3.13 -12.30 -3.01
N ASN A 92 3.72 -12.74 -1.90
CA ASN A 92 3.54 -14.09 -1.39
C ASN A 92 2.44 -14.19 -0.33
N GLU A 93 1.79 -13.07 0.00
CA GLU A 93 0.67 -13.03 0.94
C GLU A 93 -0.64 -13.39 0.23
N PRO A 94 -1.59 -14.03 0.92
CA PRO A 94 -2.86 -14.44 0.32
C PRO A 94 -3.70 -13.24 -0.12
N GLU A 95 -4.61 -13.44 -1.09
CA GLU A 95 -5.66 -12.47 -1.39
C GLU A 95 -6.44 -12.12 -0.13
N GLY A 96 -6.79 -10.85 0.05
CA GLY A 96 -7.46 -10.40 1.27
C GLY A 96 -7.37 -8.90 1.52
N THR A 97 -8.03 -8.46 2.59
CA THR A 97 -7.95 -7.07 3.06
C THR A 97 -6.82 -6.93 4.07
N TYR A 98 -6.05 -5.87 3.91
CA TYR A 98 -4.89 -5.55 4.73
C TYR A 98 -4.99 -4.13 5.27
N THR A 99 -4.42 -3.93 6.45
CA THR A 99 -4.25 -2.62 7.07
C THR A 99 -2.78 -2.23 7.06
N LEU A 100 -2.50 -1.07 6.47
CA LEU A 100 -1.22 -0.38 6.53
C LEU A 100 -1.20 0.56 7.73
N TYR A 101 -0.29 0.33 8.67
CA TYR A 101 -0.01 1.23 9.78
C TYR A 101 1.31 1.96 9.56
N LEU A 102 1.29 3.28 9.74
CA LEU A 102 2.48 4.12 9.73
C LEU A 102 2.58 4.87 11.05
N ASN A 103 3.79 4.92 11.63
CA ASN A 103 4.13 5.86 12.68
C ASN A 103 5.28 6.75 12.20
N ILE A 104 5.00 8.04 12.01
CA ILE A 104 5.94 9.03 11.52
C ILE A 104 6.12 10.08 12.61
N ARG A 105 7.27 10.06 13.30
CA ARG A 105 7.57 11.00 14.40
C ARG A 105 6.47 11.08 15.47
N GLY A 106 5.80 9.95 15.75
CA GLY A 106 4.70 9.88 16.70
C GLY A 106 3.33 10.30 16.17
N ALA A 107 3.20 10.65 14.90
CA ALA A 107 1.90 10.73 14.21
C ALA A 107 1.56 9.35 13.62
N GLU A 108 0.39 8.83 13.97
CA GLU A 108 -0.09 7.52 13.54
C GLU A 108 -1.04 7.68 12.34
N TYR A 109 -0.84 6.89 11.29
CA TYR A 109 -1.71 6.81 10.12
C TYR A 109 -2.15 5.37 9.89
N THR A 110 -3.35 5.19 9.36
CA THR A 110 -3.93 3.89 9.03
C THR A 110 -4.57 3.95 7.65
N GLY A 111 -4.32 2.97 6.79
CA GLY A 111 -5.00 2.84 5.50
C GLY A 111 -5.33 1.39 5.19
N TYR A 112 -6.35 1.16 4.38
CA TYR A 112 -6.81 -0.17 3.99
C TYR A 112 -6.57 -0.41 2.50
N PHE A 113 -6.17 -1.62 2.15
CA PHE A 113 -6.01 -2.04 0.77
C PHE A 113 -6.29 -3.54 0.60
N THR A 114 -6.46 -3.99 -0.64
CA THR A 114 -6.74 -5.40 -0.96
C THR A 114 -5.66 -5.94 -1.88
N LEU A 115 -5.11 -7.11 -1.56
CA LEU A 115 -4.40 -7.93 -2.53
C LEU A 115 -5.41 -8.76 -3.34
#